data_AF-A0A2E4I7A6-F1
#
_entry.id   AF-A0A2E4I7A6-F1
#
_cell.length_a   1.000
_cell.length_b   1.000
_cell.length_c   1.000
_cell.angle_alpha   90.00
_cell.angle_beta   90.00
_cell.angle_gamma   90.00
#
_symmetry.space_group_name_H-M   'P 1'
#
loop_
_entity.id
_entity.type
_entity.pdbx_description
1 polymer ?
#
loop_
_entity_poly.entity_id
_entity_poly.type
_entity_poly.pdbx_seq_one_letter_code
_entity_poly.pdbx_strand_id
1 'polypeptide(L)'
;MKIRGIKVGSVTKLTITPETYLAKIEVLLNKDIKLPVDTMALISAEVLMGGQSAHLQPGGGEDLITPGGDITYARNAKDTVELIDQIVIVQETETRNPTDGI
;
A
#
# COMPACT_ATOMS: atom_id res chain seq x y z
N MET A 1 -9.24 -8.05 2.29
CA MET A 1 -9.09 -7.06 1.20
C MET A 1 -10.30 -6.18 1.13
N LYS A 2 -10.12 -4.89 0.87
CA LYS A 2 -11.21 -3.91 0.80
C LYS A 2 -11.13 -3.04 -0.46
N ILE A 3 -12.29 -2.65 -1.01
CA ILE A 3 -12.44 -1.60 -2.02
C ILE A 3 -13.32 -0.52 -1.40
N ARG A 4 -12.85 0.73 -1.34
CA ARG A 4 -13.58 1.85 -0.71
C ARG A 4 -14.12 1.52 0.69
N GLY A 5 -13.34 0.76 1.47
CA GLY A 5 -13.70 0.32 2.83
C GLY A 5 -14.58 -0.94 2.91
N ILE A 6 -15.15 -1.41 1.81
CA ILE A 6 -16.02 -2.60 1.76
C ILE A 6 -15.18 -3.85 1.56
N LYS A 7 -15.40 -4.90 2.36
CA LYS A 7 -14.69 -6.19 2.23
C LYS A 7 -15.10 -6.89 0.94
N VAL A 8 -14.12 -7.24 0.12
CA VAL A 8 -14.32 -7.90 -1.19
C VAL A 8 -13.60 -9.23 -1.35
N GLY A 9 -12.82 -9.61 -0.34
CA GLY A 9 -12.01 -10.82 -0.37
C GLY A 9 -11.04 -10.92 0.80
N SER A 10 -10.14 -11.89 0.73
CA SER A 10 -9.16 -12.22 1.76
C SER A 10 -7.84 -12.68 1.17
N VAL A 11 -6.76 -12.48 1.93
CA VAL A 11 -5.48 -13.11 1.66
C VAL A 11 -5.61 -14.60 2.03
N THR A 12 -5.10 -15.47 1.17
CA THR A 12 -5.14 -16.93 1.35
C THR A 12 -3.77 -17.51 1.60
N LYS A 13 -2.71 -16.88 1.07
CA LYS A 13 -1.34 -17.34 1.25
C LYS A 13 -0.35 -16.18 1.13
N LEU A 14 0.71 -16.27 1.92
CA LEU A 14 1.86 -15.37 1.88
C LEU A 14 3.10 -16.23 1.75
N THR A 15 3.93 -15.92 0.76
CA THR A 15 5.19 -16.61 0.52
C THR A 15 6.26 -15.59 0.16
N ILE A 16 7.52 -15.92 0.40
CA ILE A 16 8.67 -15.14 -0.07
C ILE A 16 9.36 -15.96 -1.14
N THR A 17 9.67 -15.32 -2.27
CA THR A 17 10.49 -15.91 -3.33
C THR A 17 11.94 -15.88 -2.86
N PRO A 18 12.60 -17.01 -2.53
CA PRO A 18 13.92 -16.99 -1.88
C PRO A 18 15.01 -16.31 -2.70
N GLU A 19 14.87 -16.33 -4.03
CA GLU A 19 15.86 -15.79 -4.96
C GLU A 19 15.85 -14.25 -5.01
N THR A 20 14.67 -13.65 -4.82
CA THR A 20 14.47 -12.19 -4.97
C THR A 20 14.05 -11.51 -3.67
N TYR A 21 13.74 -12.30 -2.64
CA TYR A 21 13.11 -11.87 -1.39
C TYR A 21 11.80 -11.09 -1.57
N LEU A 22 11.17 -11.19 -2.74
CA LEU A 22 9.89 -10.56 -2.99
C LEU A 22 8.76 -11.37 -2.34
N ALA A 23 7.86 -10.65 -1.67
CA ALA A 23 6.63 -11.23 -1.14
C ALA A 23 5.65 -11.53 -2.28
N LYS A 24 5.17 -12.77 -2.33
CA LYS A 24 4.06 -13.21 -3.17
C LYS A 24 2.83 -13.43 -2.30
N ILE A 25 1.75 -12.75 -2.66
CA ILE A 25 0.47 -12.74 -1.94
C ILE A 25 -0.58 -13.39 -2.83
N GLU A 26 -1.12 -14.53 -2.40
CA GLU A 26 -2.25 -15.16 -3.08
C GLU A 26 -3.55 -14.72 -2.40
N VAL A 27 -4.51 -14.23 -3.19
CA VAL A 27 -5.76 -13.66 -2.68
C VAL A 27 -6.96 -14.33 -3.30
N LEU A 28 -8.05 -14.38 -2.54
CA LEU A 28 -9.35 -14.82 -3.02
C LEU A 28 -10.31 -13.63 -2.98
N LEU A 29 -10.96 -13.37 -4.12
CA LEU A 29 -11.96 -12.33 -4.29
C LEU A 29 -13.35 -12.94 -4.48
N ASN A 30 -14.37 -12.20 -4.09
CA ASN A 30 -15.75 -12.55 -4.39
C ASN A 30 -15.96 -12.58 -5.92
N LYS A 31 -16.72 -13.58 -6.41
CA LYS A 31 -16.90 -13.84 -7.85
C LYS A 31 -17.50 -12.67 -8.63
N ASP A 32 -18.30 -11.83 -7.97
CA ASP A 32 -18.97 -10.67 -8.58
C ASP A 32 -18.04 -9.46 -8.73
N ILE A 33 -16.85 -9.50 -8.14
CA ILE A 33 -15.87 -8.40 -8.18
C ILE A 33 -14.97 -8.58 -9.39
N LYS A 34 -15.16 -7.69 -10.37
CA LYS A 34 -14.31 -7.58 -11.55
C LYS A 34 -13.31 -6.45 -11.36
N LEU A 35 -12.03 -6.73 -11.61
CA LEU A 35 -10.96 -5.75 -11.46
C LEU A 35 -10.37 -5.42 -12.83
N PRO A 36 -10.29 -4.15 -13.20
CA PRO A 36 -9.48 -3.69 -14.32
C PRO A 36 -8.00 -4.08 -14.17
N VAL A 37 -7.31 -4.30 -15.28
CA VAL A 37 -5.86 -4.65 -15.29
C VAL A 37 -4.97 -3.55 -14.71
N ASP A 38 -5.45 -2.30 -14.70
CA ASP A 38 -4.80 -1.15 -14.10
C ASP A 38 -5.16 -0.96 -12.61
N THR A 39 -5.72 -1.98 -11.95
CA THR A 39 -5.98 -1.98 -10.51
C THR A 39 -4.68 -1.89 -9.71
N MET A 40 -4.66 -1.00 -8.72
CA MET A 40 -3.55 -0.83 -7.77
C MET A 40 -3.88 -1.52 -6.44
N ALA A 41 -2.97 -2.35 -5.94
CA ALA A 41 -2.99 -2.88 -4.58
C ALA A 41 -2.12 -2.02 -3.65
N LEU A 42 -2.73 -1.51 -2.57
CA LEU A 42 -2.03 -0.89 -1.45
C LEU A 42 -1.95 -1.91 -0.32
N ILE A 43 -0.73 -2.28 0.06
CA ILE A 43 -0.46 -3.27 1.10
C ILE A 43 -0.04 -2.54 2.38
N SER A 44 -0.79 -2.76 3.45
CA SER A 44 -0.50 -2.24 4.79
C SER A 44 -0.13 -3.39 5.71
N ALA A 45 1.01 -3.28 6.40
CA ALA A 45 1.33 -4.13 7.52
C ALA A 45 0.71 -3.49 8.78
N GLU A 46 -0.44 -3.97 9.26
CA GLU A 46 -1.01 -3.49 10.51
C GLU A 46 -0.28 -4.17 11.68
N VAL A 47 0.81 -3.55 12.13
CA VAL A 47 1.69 -4.04 13.22
C VAL A 47 0.91 -4.29 14.53
N LEU A 48 -0.15 -3.51 14.78
CA LEU A 48 -0.90 -3.57 16.05
C LEU A 48 -1.98 -4.67 16.10
N MET A 49 -2.42 -5.20 14.97
CA MET A 49 -3.50 -6.19 14.91
C MET A 49 -3.03 -7.56 14.40
N GLY A 50 -1.71 -7.74 14.24
CA GLY A 50 -1.11 -9.00 13.81
C GLY A 50 -1.55 -9.46 12.42
N GLY A 51 -2.04 -8.55 11.59
CA GLY A 51 -2.63 -8.85 10.30
C GLY A 51 -2.09 -7.96 9.19
N GLN A 52 -2.06 -8.49 7.97
CA GLN A 52 -1.81 -7.69 6.77
C GLN A 52 -3.16 -7.34 6.14
N SER A 53 -3.39 -6.05 5.90
CA SER A 53 -4.58 -5.57 5.22
C SER A 53 -4.18 -5.07 3.83
N ALA A 54 -4.97 -5.45 2.82
CA ALA A 54 -4.75 -5.01 1.44
C ALA A 54 -5.98 -4.24 0.95
N HIS A 55 -5.71 -3.07 0.41
CA HIS A 55 -6.69 -2.15 -0.16
C HIS A 55 -6.52 -2.17 -1.67
N LEU A 56 -7.63 -2.34 -2.40
CA LEU A 56 -7.64 -2.34 -3.85
C LEU A 56 -8.26 -1.03 -4.34
N GLN A 57 -7.57 -0.40 -5.29
CA GLN A 57 -8.04 0.77 -6.00
C GLN A 57 -8.17 0.40 -7.49
N PRO A 58 -9.38 0.05 -7.95
CA PRO A 58 -9.64 -0.16 -9.37
C PRO A 58 -9.26 1.08 -10.18
N GLY A 59 -8.65 0.87 -11.33
CA GLY A 59 -8.43 1.92 -12.32
C GLY A 59 -9.66 2.13 -13.20
N GLY A 60 -9.44 2.75 -14.35
CA GLY A 60 -10.49 3.14 -15.30
C GLY A 60 -10.48 2.32 -16.60
N GLY A 61 -9.56 1.36 -16.72
CA GLY A 61 -9.43 0.54 -17.92
C GLY A 61 -10.64 -0.37 -18.18
N GLU A 62 -10.84 -0.72 -19.45
CA GLU A 62 -11.88 -1.65 -19.88
C GLU A 62 -11.44 -3.12 -19.78
N ASP A 63 -10.13 -3.36 -19.91
CA ASP A 63 -9.54 -4.69 -19.81
C ASP A 63 -9.58 -5.21 -18.37
N LEU A 64 -10.05 -6.44 -18.18
CA LEU A 64 -10.23 -7.05 -16.87
C LEU A 64 -9.17 -8.12 -16.59
N ILE A 65 -8.77 -8.21 -15.32
CA ILE A 65 -7.95 -9.31 -14.82
C ILE A 65 -8.78 -10.60 -14.89
N THR A 66 -8.25 -11.61 -15.59
CA THR A 66 -8.88 -12.93 -15.69
C THR A 66 -8.74 -13.71 -14.39
N PRO A 67 -9.59 -14.72 -14.11
CA PRO A 67 -9.40 -15.61 -12.97
C PRO A 67 -7.99 -16.23 -12.96
N GLY A 68 -7.31 -16.14 -11.82
CA GLY A 68 -5.91 -16.57 -11.67
C GLY A 68 -4.87 -15.61 -12.26
N GLY A 69 -5.29 -14.46 -12.78
CA GLY A 69 -4.40 -13.39 -13.21
C GLY A 69 -3.81 -12.60 -12.03
N ASP A 70 -2.76 -11.86 -12.33
CA ASP A 70 -1.99 -11.11 -11.35
C ASP A 70 -2.39 -9.63 -11.28
N ILE A 71 -2.25 -9.03 -10.10
CA ILE A 71 -2.32 -7.58 -9.92
C ILE A 71 -0.89 -7.04 -10.09
N THR A 72 -0.62 -6.40 -11.22
CA THR A 72 0.73 -5.94 -11.59
C THR A 72 1.20 -4.73 -10.79
N TYR A 73 0.26 -3.89 -10.33
CA TYR A 73 0.56 -2.67 -9.58
C TYR A 73 0.35 -2.89 -8.09
N ALA A 74 1.44 -3.02 -7.34
CA ALA A 74 1.42 -3.10 -5.89
C ALA A 74 2.37 -2.07 -5.28
N ARG A 75 1.92 -1.40 -4.22
CA ARG A 75 2.73 -0.48 -3.44
C ARG A 75 2.47 -0.64 -1.96
N ASN A 76 3.46 -0.30 -1.15
CA ASN A 76 3.28 -0.15 0.28
C ASN A 76 2.35 1.04 0.54
N ALA A 77 1.36 0.84 1.41
CA ALA A 77 0.68 1.96 2.04
C ALA A 77 1.69 2.70 2.90
N LYS A 78 1.65 4.04 2.88
CA LYS A 78 2.46 4.83 3.79
C LYS A 78 2.07 4.47 5.22
N ASP A 79 3.06 4.13 6.05
CA ASP A 79 2.81 3.87 7.47
C ASP A 79 2.45 5.19 8.16
N THR A 80 1.56 5.14 9.15
CA THR A 80 1.19 6.33 9.94
C THR A 80 2.41 6.89 10.67
N VAL A 81 3.33 6.01 11.09
CA VAL A 81 4.61 6.43 11.70
C VAL A 81 5.46 7.25 10.71
N GLU A 82 5.58 6.78 9.47
CA GLU A 82 6.33 7.48 8.42
C GLU A 82 5.74 8.86 8.09
N LEU A 83 4.41 8.99 8.18
CA LEU A 83 3.72 10.26 8.00
C LEU A 83 3.95 11.23 9.18
N ILE A 84 4.02 10.73 10.42
CA ILE A 84 4.32 11.55 11.60
C ILE A 84 5.76 12.09 11.54
N ASP A 85 6.73 11.25 11.18
CA ASP A 85 8.13 11.68 11.03
C ASP A 85 8.28 12.82 9.99
N GLN A 86 7.53 12.75 8.88
CA GLN A 86 7.50 13.83 7.88
C GLN A 86 6.93 15.14 8.43
N ILE A 87 5.94 15.07 9.32
CA ILE A 87 5.34 16.26 9.96
C ILE A 87 6.31 16.86 10.99
N VAL A 88 7.00 16.03 11.77
CA VAL A 88 7.90 16.48 12.84
C VAL A 88 9.15 17.19 12.29
N ILE A 89 9.59 16.87 11.06
CA ILE A 89 10.77 17.51 10.43
C ILE A 89 10.49 18.94 9.91
N VAL A 90 9.24 19.40 9.87
CA VAL A 90 8.90 20.75 9.40
C VAL A 90 8.88 21.77 10.54
N GLN A 91 9.92 21.88 11.37
CA GLN A 91 10.27 23.11 12.09
C GLN A 91 11.77 23.10 12.45
N GLU A 92 12.52 24.03 11.85
CA GLU A 92 13.51 24.93 12.48
C GLU A 92 14.70 25.24 11.56
N THR A 93 14.65 26.41 10.90
CA THR A 93 15.79 27.33 10.73
C THR A 93 15.26 28.70 10.27
N GLU A 94 14.94 29.59 11.21
CA GLU A 94 15.14 31.03 10.97
C GLU A 94 16.48 31.43 11.57
N THR A 95 17.17 32.28 10.83
CA THR A 95 18.60 32.53 10.78
C THR A 95 19.18 33.25 12.00
N ARG A 96 20.40 32.85 12.38
CA ARG A 96 21.32 33.62 13.25
C ARG A 96 21.49 35.03 12.67
N ASN A 97 21.23 36.07 13.47
CA ASN A 97 21.44 37.47 13.08
C ASN A 97 22.88 37.90 13.44
N PRO A 98 23.75 38.26 12.49
CA PRO A 98 25.11 38.71 12.78
C PRO A 98 25.13 40.24 12.94
N THR A 99 24.96 40.72 14.17
CA THR A 99 25.31 42.11 14.53
C THR A 99 26.34 42.21 15.67
N ASP A 100 26.99 41.11 16.04
CA ASP A 100 28.11 41.14 16.99
C ASP A 100 29.45 41.21 16.24
N GLY A 101 29.99 42.43 16.16
CA GLY A 101 31.25 42.79 15.48
C GLY A 101 30.94 43.39 14.10
N ILE A 102 31.05 44.69 13.88
CA ILE A 102 32.23 45.57 14.02
C ILE A 102 31.75 46.98 14.41
#